data_AF-I3R4K8-F1
#
_entry.id   AF-I3R4K8-F1
#
_cell.length_a   1.000
_cell.length_b   1.000
_cell.length_c   1.000
_cell.angle_alpha   90.00
_cell.angle_beta   90.00
_cell.angle_gamma   90.00
#
_symmetry.space_group_name_H-M   'P 1'
#
loop_
_entity.id
_entity.type
_entity.pdbx_description
1 polymer ?
#
loop_
_entity_poly.entity_id
_entity_poly.type
_entity_poly.pdbx_seq_one_letter_code
_entity_poly.pdbx_strand_id
1 'polypeptide(L)'
;MVDSPAVPTLPPLEGWVRVDESTDRLFQFGLVTVRARTVVYEDETLRTRVATSDDGPWRFLFASRLVIRPRTPMSKALTQLVLSNATSGLESRLRTRGFSNIRRTGSRTLAVEGGEAEVVRYDAAVETDGVELAADAYLAVTPVDGEFLLTGGAYPREVVDGDEKTAAVLREAIDPERFREELFEVIRRVE
;
A
#
# COMPACT_ATOMS: atom_id res chain seq x y z
N MET A 1 11.01 18.13 22.40
CA MET A 1 11.38 17.28 21.26
C MET A 1 10.11 16.66 20.72
N VAL A 2 9.80 16.89 19.45
CA VAL A 2 8.56 16.40 18.86
C VAL A 2 8.83 14.96 18.42
N ASP A 3 8.22 14.02 19.13
CA ASP A 3 8.34 12.57 18.89
C ASP A 3 7.84 12.26 17.46
N SER A 4 8.76 12.19 16.50
CA SER A 4 8.44 11.68 15.16
C SER A 4 8.27 10.17 15.27
N PRO A 5 7.27 9.56 14.61
CA PRO A 5 7.16 8.11 14.57
C PRO A 5 8.47 7.48 14.09
N ALA A 6 8.83 6.33 14.66
CA ALA A 6 9.93 5.55 14.13
C ALA A 6 9.59 5.04 12.72
N VAL A 7 10.62 4.78 11.92
CA VAL A 7 10.45 4.19 10.59
C VAL A 7 9.90 2.77 10.78
N PRO A 8 8.83 2.38 10.08
CA PRO A 8 8.36 0.99 10.11
C PRO A 8 9.42 0.07 9.47
N THR A 9 9.59 -1.12 10.04
CA THR A 9 10.55 -2.13 9.57
C THR A 9 9.81 -3.15 8.72
N LEU A 10 10.30 -3.42 7.52
CA LEU A 10 9.74 -4.43 6.61
C LEU A 10 10.67 -5.65 6.58
N PRO A 11 10.14 -6.86 6.26
CA PRO A 11 10.99 -7.99 5.92
C PRO A 11 11.87 -7.68 4.69
N PRO A 12 12.92 -8.47 4.42
CA PRO A 12 13.74 -8.32 3.22
C PRO A 12 12.89 -8.33 1.95
N LEU A 13 13.12 -7.34 1.08
CA LEU A 13 12.41 -7.16 -0.18
C LEU A 13 13.40 -7.21 -1.35
N GLU A 14 13.66 -8.41 -1.87
CA GLU A 14 14.57 -8.57 -3.01
C GLU A 14 14.02 -7.89 -4.26
N GLY A 15 14.84 -7.07 -4.92
CA GLY A 15 14.45 -6.36 -6.14
C GLY A 15 13.60 -5.11 -5.93
N TRP A 16 13.29 -4.75 -4.68
CA TRP A 16 12.59 -3.52 -4.34
C TRP A 16 13.54 -2.43 -3.88
N VAL A 17 13.21 -1.19 -4.24
CA VAL A 17 13.97 0.01 -3.84
C VAL A 17 13.07 0.96 -3.09
N ARG A 18 13.59 1.57 -2.01
CA ARG A 18 12.89 2.63 -1.30
C ARG A 18 12.97 3.92 -2.09
N VAL A 19 11.84 4.40 -2.56
CA VAL A 19 11.75 5.60 -3.42
C VAL A 19 11.33 6.84 -2.66
N ASP A 20 10.68 6.69 -1.50
CA ASP A 20 10.19 7.81 -0.71
C ASP A 20 10.19 7.48 0.79
N GLU A 21 10.39 8.53 1.59
CA GLU A 21 10.22 8.53 3.04
C GLU A 21 9.65 9.88 3.47
N SER A 22 8.44 9.86 4.04
CA SER A 22 7.74 11.07 4.48
C SER A 22 7.35 11.00 5.94
N THR A 23 7.23 12.15 6.59
CA THR A 23 6.61 12.28 7.91
C THR A 23 5.52 13.34 7.85
N ASP A 24 4.27 12.89 7.92
CA ASP A 24 3.10 13.73 7.68
C ASP A 24 2.16 13.74 8.88
N ARG A 25 1.40 14.84 9.04
CA ARG A 25 0.19 14.82 9.87
C ARG A 25 -0.93 14.28 9.02
N LEU A 26 -1.37 13.04 9.26
CA LEU A 26 -2.39 12.41 8.43
C LEU A 26 -3.75 13.10 8.59
N PHE A 27 -4.14 13.38 9.83
CA PHE A 27 -5.39 14.10 10.13
C PHE A 27 -5.43 14.55 11.59
N GLN A 28 -6.33 15.49 11.88
CA GLN A 28 -6.62 16.00 13.22
C GLN A 28 -8.13 15.90 13.47
N PHE A 29 -8.51 15.36 14.63
CA PHE A 29 -9.91 15.30 15.06
C PHE A 29 -10.02 15.83 16.49
N GLY A 30 -10.67 16.98 16.67
CA GLY A 30 -10.72 17.68 17.95
C GLY A 30 -9.32 17.94 18.51
N LEU A 31 -9.04 17.38 19.69
CA LEU A 31 -7.74 17.48 20.38
C LEU A 31 -6.76 16.36 19.99
N VAL A 32 -7.17 15.40 19.16
CA VAL A 32 -6.34 14.26 18.74
C VAL A 32 -5.63 14.58 17.43
N THR A 33 -4.31 14.41 17.42
CA THR A 33 -3.45 14.51 16.23
C THR A 33 -2.86 13.15 15.89
N VAL A 34 -2.91 12.78 14.62
CA VAL A 34 -2.26 11.57 14.10
C VAL A 34 -1.08 11.96 13.24
N ARG A 35 0.10 11.46 13.60
CA ARG A 35 1.33 11.59 12.81
C ARG A 35 1.70 10.26 12.21
N ALA A 36 2.14 10.27 10.97
CA ALA A 36 2.61 9.09 10.28
C ALA A 36 4.03 9.27 9.80
N ARG A 37 4.84 8.23 9.89
CA ARG A 37 6.07 8.11 9.12
C ARG A 37 5.90 7.00 8.11
N THR A 38 5.93 7.35 6.83
CA THR A 38 5.67 6.44 5.72
C THR A 38 6.93 6.20 4.92
N VAL A 39 7.15 4.95 4.53
CA VAL A 39 8.15 4.56 3.53
C VAL A 39 7.43 3.93 2.35
N VAL A 40 7.88 4.25 1.14
CA VAL A 40 7.34 3.68 -0.09
C VAL A 40 8.46 2.97 -0.84
N TYR A 41 8.14 1.79 -1.37
CA TYR A 41 9.03 1.02 -2.21
C TYR A 41 8.39 0.74 -3.56
N GLU A 42 9.23 0.65 -4.58
CA GLU A 42 8.88 0.26 -5.94
C GLU A 42 9.69 -0.97 -6.34
N ASP A 43 9.10 -1.80 -7.21
CA ASP A 43 9.76 -2.99 -7.75
C ASP A 43 10.67 -2.58 -8.92
N GLU A 44 11.94 -2.37 -8.64
CA GLU A 44 12.95 -1.98 -9.63
C GLU A 44 13.21 -3.09 -10.64
N THR A 45 13.09 -4.35 -10.22
CA THR A 45 13.29 -5.51 -11.11
C THR A 45 12.20 -5.55 -12.17
N LEU A 46 10.94 -5.42 -11.76
CA LEU A 46 9.81 -5.38 -12.68
C LEU A 46 9.87 -4.13 -13.58
N ARG A 47 10.21 -2.96 -13.01
CA ARG A 47 10.41 -1.73 -13.77
C ARG A 47 11.45 -1.88 -14.87
N THR A 48 12.58 -2.52 -14.56
CA THR A 48 13.67 -2.75 -15.52
C THR A 48 13.28 -3.75 -16.62
N ARG A 49 12.49 -4.77 -16.30
CA ARG A 49 12.08 -5.81 -17.26
C ARG A 49 11.10 -5.29 -18.30
N VAL A 50 10.23 -4.36 -17.94
CA VAL A 50 9.15 -3.88 -18.81
C VAL A 50 9.49 -2.56 -19.51
N ALA A 51 10.57 -1.88 -19.12
CA ALA A 51 11.14 -0.70 -19.80
C ALA A 51 10.08 0.28 -20.32
N THR A 52 9.22 0.74 -19.41
CA THR A 52 8.06 1.56 -19.74
C THR A 52 8.45 3.01 -20.00
N SER A 53 7.77 3.69 -20.92
CA SER A 53 7.96 5.13 -21.15
C SER A 53 7.25 6.00 -20.11
N ASP A 54 6.27 5.43 -19.41
CA ASP A 54 5.60 6.06 -18.28
C ASP A 54 6.45 6.01 -17.00
N ASP A 55 6.56 7.16 -16.33
CA ASP A 55 7.34 7.31 -15.10
C ASP A 55 6.68 6.69 -13.86
N GLY A 56 5.39 6.31 -13.95
CA GLY A 56 4.58 5.88 -12.83
C GLY A 56 4.76 4.41 -12.43
N PRO A 57 4.98 4.09 -11.14
CA PRO A 57 5.01 2.71 -10.69
C PRO A 57 3.62 2.07 -10.73
N TRP A 58 3.48 1.07 -11.59
CA TRP A 58 2.32 0.18 -11.68
C TRP A 58 2.33 -0.91 -10.57
N ARG A 59 3.47 -1.11 -9.90
CA ARG A 59 3.62 -1.94 -8.70
C ARG A 59 4.35 -1.17 -7.60
N PHE A 60 3.72 -1.04 -6.44
CA PHE A 60 4.34 -0.39 -5.28
C PHE A 60 3.86 -1.02 -3.97
N LEU A 61 4.65 -0.83 -2.91
CA LEU A 61 4.25 -1.10 -1.54
C LEU A 61 4.60 0.08 -0.64
N PHE A 62 3.91 0.19 0.49
CA PHE A 62 4.24 1.16 1.52
C PHE A 62 3.98 0.58 2.90
N ALA A 63 4.71 1.10 3.88
CA ALA A 63 4.43 0.90 5.28
C ALA A 63 4.41 2.26 5.98
N SER A 64 3.60 2.39 7.02
CA SER A 64 3.46 3.63 7.78
C SER A 64 3.21 3.34 9.24
N ARG A 65 3.99 3.96 10.12
CA ARG A 65 3.77 3.90 11.57
C ARG A 65 3.06 5.17 12.04
N LEU A 66 1.93 4.98 12.72
CA LEU A 66 1.01 6.04 13.14
C LEU A 66 1.03 6.21 14.64
N VAL A 67 1.39 7.42 15.07
CA VAL A 67 1.42 7.83 16.46
C VAL A 67 0.26 8.78 16.73
N ILE A 68 -0.55 8.42 17.72
CA ILE A 68 -1.72 9.20 18.15
C ILE A 68 -1.37 10.01 19.40
N ARG A 69 -1.74 11.29 19.40
CA ARG A 69 -1.52 12.22 20.53
C ARG A 69 -2.78 13.01 20.86
N PRO A 70 -3.20 13.12 22.14
CA PRO A 70 -2.63 12.41 23.29
C PRO A 70 -2.81 10.88 23.16
N ARG A 71 -2.04 10.11 23.93
CA ARG A 71 -2.17 8.65 23.93
C ARG A 71 -3.61 8.30 24.29
N THR A 72 -4.29 7.62 23.37
CA THR A 72 -5.70 7.27 23.49
C THR A 72 -5.79 5.75 23.56
N PRO A 73 -6.57 5.17 24.48
CA PRO A 73 -6.76 3.72 24.52
C PRO A 73 -7.25 3.19 23.18
N MET A 74 -6.68 2.07 22.75
CA MET A 74 -7.11 1.41 21.52
C MET A 74 -8.55 0.94 21.69
N SER A 75 -9.39 1.35 20.75
CA SER A 75 -10.81 1.01 20.73
C SER A 75 -11.24 0.68 19.32
N LYS A 76 -12.29 -0.12 19.17
CA LYS A 76 -12.86 -0.45 17.86
C LYS A 76 -13.23 0.81 17.08
N ALA A 77 -13.75 1.84 17.74
CA ALA A 77 -14.10 3.11 17.12
C ALA A 77 -12.86 3.84 16.56
N LEU A 78 -11.77 3.86 17.32
CA LEU A 78 -10.51 4.47 16.86
C LEU A 78 -9.91 3.69 15.69
N THR A 79 -9.89 2.36 15.76
CA THR A 79 -9.42 1.51 14.65
C THR A 79 -10.22 1.75 13.38
N GLN A 80 -11.56 1.86 13.48
CA GLN A 80 -12.40 2.16 12.32
C GLN A 80 -12.16 3.57 11.77
N LEU A 81 -11.92 4.56 12.63
CA LEU A 81 -11.54 5.91 12.19
C LEU A 81 -10.21 5.90 11.44
N VAL A 82 -9.20 5.19 11.95
CA VAL A 82 -7.90 5.04 11.29
C VAL A 82 -8.06 4.31 9.96
N LEU A 83 -8.82 3.21 9.93
CA LEU A 83 -9.10 2.45 8.71
C LEU A 83 -9.79 3.29 7.64
N SER A 84 -10.77 4.11 8.03
CA SER A 84 -11.47 5.01 7.12
C SER A 84 -10.55 6.06 6.51
N ASN A 85 -9.71 6.72 7.33
CA ASN A 85 -8.73 7.70 6.83
C ASN A 85 -7.64 7.04 5.97
N ALA A 86 -7.16 5.86 6.38
CA ALA A 86 -6.16 5.09 5.65
C ALA A 86 -6.69 4.64 4.28
N THR A 87 -7.96 4.24 4.21
CA THR A 87 -8.68 3.92 2.96
C THR A 87 -8.68 5.13 2.02
N SER A 88 -9.10 6.30 2.49
CA SER A 88 -9.10 7.53 1.68
C SER A 88 -7.70 7.92 1.22
N GLY A 89 -6.70 7.75 2.09
CA GLY A 89 -5.29 7.99 1.77
C GLY A 89 -4.77 7.04 0.69
N LEU A 90 -5.10 5.74 0.77
CA LEU A 90 -4.74 4.78 -0.27
C LEU A 90 -5.38 5.15 -1.60
N GLU A 91 -6.68 5.43 -1.64
CA GLU A 91 -7.36 5.81 -2.89
C GLU A 91 -6.74 7.05 -3.52
N SER A 92 -6.39 8.07 -2.73
CA SER A 92 -5.71 9.26 -3.22
C SER A 92 -4.32 8.94 -3.79
N ARG A 93 -3.56 8.06 -3.13
CA ARG A 93 -2.24 7.59 -3.60
C ARG A 93 -2.34 6.78 -4.88
N LEU A 94 -3.36 5.91 -5.00
CA LEU A 94 -3.66 5.16 -6.23
C LEU A 94 -3.93 6.12 -7.38
N ARG A 95 -4.85 7.10 -7.22
CA ARG A 95 -5.15 8.10 -8.25
C ARG A 95 -3.91 8.91 -8.67
N THR A 96 -3.10 9.34 -7.70
CA THR A 96 -1.87 10.10 -7.95
C THR A 96 -0.84 9.28 -8.74
N ARG A 97 -0.84 7.96 -8.58
CA ARG A 97 0.02 7.01 -9.30
C ARG A 97 -0.55 6.57 -10.64
N GLY A 98 -1.65 7.17 -11.11
CA GLY A 98 -2.27 6.83 -12.40
C GLY A 98 -3.28 5.68 -12.36
N PHE A 99 -3.60 5.15 -11.17
CA PHE A 99 -4.65 4.14 -11.08
C PHE A 99 -6.04 4.77 -11.24
N SER A 100 -6.90 4.10 -11.98
CA SER A 100 -8.28 4.44 -12.25
C SER A 100 -9.22 3.30 -11.83
N ASN A 101 -10.54 3.49 -12.01
CA ASN A 101 -11.56 2.47 -11.70
C ASN A 101 -11.47 1.84 -10.30
N ILE A 102 -10.96 2.60 -9.32
CA ILE A 102 -10.70 2.11 -7.96
C ILE A 102 -12.02 1.77 -7.26
N ARG A 103 -12.21 0.51 -6.90
CA ARG A 103 -13.40 -0.02 -6.24
C ARG A 103 -13.00 -0.91 -5.08
N ARG A 104 -13.53 -0.63 -3.89
CA ARG A 104 -13.39 -1.54 -2.75
C ARG A 104 -14.18 -2.82 -3.02
N THR A 105 -13.51 -3.97 -3.00
CA THR A 105 -14.12 -5.27 -3.32
C THR A 105 -14.23 -6.22 -2.14
N GLY A 106 -13.54 -5.94 -1.03
CA GLY A 106 -13.71 -6.73 0.18
C GLY A 106 -12.98 -6.20 1.39
N SER A 107 -13.25 -6.80 2.54
CA SER A 107 -12.45 -6.64 3.75
C SER A 107 -12.47 -7.92 4.57
N ARG A 108 -11.36 -8.20 5.27
CA ARG A 108 -11.21 -9.36 6.16
C ARG A 108 -10.21 -9.05 7.26
N THR A 109 -10.36 -9.73 8.40
CA THR A 109 -9.34 -9.77 9.44
C THR A 109 -8.27 -10.81 9.06
N LEU A 110 -7.01 -10.51 9.32
CA LEU A 110 -5.85 -11.37 9.04
C LEU A 110 -4.94 -11.43 10.27
N ALA A 111 -4.51 -12.63 10.66
CA ALA A 111 -3.47 -12.79 11.68
C ALA A 111 -2.11 -12.31 11.15
N VAL A 112 -1.42 -11.49 11.95
CA VAL A 112 -0.12 -10.89 11.63
C VAL A 112 0.80 -10.95 12.85
N GLU A 113 2.10 -10.68 12.66
CA GLU A 113 3.01 -10.48 13.78
C GLU A 113 2.53 -9.28 14.61
N GLY A 114 2.35 -9.50 15.92
CA GLY A 114 1.82 -8.47 16.83
C GLY A 114 0.28 -8.43 16.98
N GLY A 115 -0.49 -9.24 16.25
CA GLY A 115 -1.93 -9.39 16.50
C GLY A 115 -2.79 -9.66 15.26
N GLU A 116 -3.81 -8.83 15.06
CA GLU A 116 -4.74 -8.94 13.94
C GLU A 116 -4.77 -7.64 13.13
N ALA A 117 -4.77 -7.77 11.81
CA ALA A 117 -4.87 -6.67 10.87
C ALA A 117 -6.25 -6.66 10.20
N GLU A 118 -6.86 -5.48 10.10
CA GLU A 118 -8.00 -5.26 9.21
C GLU A 118 -7.50 -5.00 7.79
N VAL A 119 -7.75 -5.93 6.88
CA VAL A 119 -7.28 -5.88 5.50
C VAL A 119 -8.43 -5.54 4.56
N VAL A 120 -8.28 -4.50 3.76
CA VAL A 120 -9.22 -4.06 2.72
C VAL A 120 -8.61 -4.32 1.35
N ARG A 121 -9.43 -4.85 0.44
CA ARG A 121 -9.07 -5.08 -0.97
C ARG A 121 -9.75 -4.07 -1.87
N TYR A 122 -9.02 -3.64 -2.89
CA TYR A 122 -9.53 -2.86 -4.00
C TYR A 122 -9.19 -3.55 -5.31
N ASP A 123 -10.07 -3.38 -6.28
CA ASP A 123 -9.79 -3.58 -7.68
C ASP A 123 -9.57 -2.20 -8.30
N ALA A 124 -8.62 -2.09 -9.23
CA ALA A 124 -8.30 -0.87 -9.95
C ALA A 124 -7.88 -1.21 -11.38
N ALA A 125 -7.65 -0.18 -12.19
CA ALA A 125 -6.98 -0.30 -13.48
C ALA A 125 -5.80 0.65 -13.52
N VAL A 126 -4.77 0.33 -14.29
CA VAL A 126 -3.64 1.22 -14.58
C VAL A 126 -3.27 1.07 -16.04
N GLU A 127 -2.94 2.17 -16.71
CA GLU A 127 -2.44 2.15 -18.08
C GLU A 127 -0.92 2.21 -18.05
N THR A 128 -0.27 1.47 -18.95
CA THR A 128 1.18 1.47 -19.10
C THR A 128 1.52 1.32 -20.58
N ASP A 129 2.14 2.34 -21.16
CA ASP A 129 2.47 2.40 -22.60
C ASP A 129 1.27 2.07 -23.52
N GLY A 130 0.09 2.59 -23.15
CA GLY A 130 -1.16 2.37 -23.88
C GLY A 130 -1.78 0.97 -23.73
N VAL A 131 -1.27 0.16 -22.79
CA VAL A 131 -1.87 -1.13 -22.40
C VAL A 131 -2.60 -0.96 -21.08
N GLU A 132 -3.89 -1.31 -21.07
CA GLU A 132 -4.71 -1.32 -19.87
C GLU A 132 -4.45 -2.61 -19.07
N LEU A 133 -4.12 -2.45 -17.79
CA LEU A 133 -3.91 -3.52 -16.84
C LEU A 133 -4.99 -3.44 -15.75
N ALA A 134 -5.67 -4.55 -15.47
CA ALA A 134 -6.41 -4.66 -14.22
C ALA A 134 -5.40 -4.85 -13.09
N ALA A 135 -5.66 -4.26 -11.94
CA ALA A 135 -4.78 -4.26 -10.78
C ALA A 135 -5.55 -4.57 -9.50
N ASP A 136 -4.86 -5.23 -8.57
CA ASP A 136 -5.34 -5.40 -7.20
C ASP A 136 -4.55 -4.46 -6.29
N ALA A 137 -5.24 -3.88 -5.30
CA ALA A 137 -4.60 -3.12 -4.23
C ALA A 137 -5.11 -3.56 -2.86
N TYR A 138 -4.24 -3.48 -1.87
CA TYR A 138 -4.56 -3.85 -0.49
C TYR A 138 -4.10 -2.78 0.49
N LEU A 139 -4.86 -2.67 1.58
CA LEU A 139 -4.51 -1.89 2.76
C LEU A 139 -4.75 -2.76 3.99
N ALA A 140 -3.77 -2.85 4.86
CA ALA A 140 -3.84 -3.47 6.17
C ALA A 140 -3.66 -2.40 7.24
N VAL A 141 -4.47 -2.48 8.30
CA VAL A 141 -4.34 -1.65 9.51
C VAL A 141 -4.19 -2.57 10.71
N THR A 142 -3.05 -2.50 11.38
CA THR A 142 -2.70 -3.33 12.53
C THR A 142 -2.53 -2.46 13.77
N PRO A 143 -3.38 -2.61 14.80
CA PRO A 143 -3.14 -2.09 16.15
C PRO A 143 -1.87 -2.69 16.77
N VAL A 144 -0.90 -1.87 17.20
CA VAL A 144 0.33 -2.35 17.87
C VAL A 144 0.71 -1.39 19.00
N ASP A 145 0.79 -1.87 20.25
CA ASP A 145 1.28 -1.13 21.42
C ASP A 145 0.73 0.30 21.62
N GLY A 146 -0.55 0.52 21.30
CA GLY A 146 -1.18 1.84 21.41
C GLY A 146 -0.95 2.78 20.22
N GLU A 147 -0.36 2.25 19.15
CA GLU A 147 -0.11 2.85 17.86
C GLU A 147 -0.78 2.01 16.74
N PHE A 148 -0.58 2.42 15.49
CA PHE A 148 -1.05 1.66 14.32
C PHE A 148 0.07 1.50 13.30
N LEU A 149 0.15 0.31 12.72
CA LEU A 149 0.90 0.04 11.50
C LEU A 149 -0.08 -0.04 10.33
N LEU A 150 0.24 0.70 9.28
CA LEU A 150 -0.46 0.66 8.00
C LEU A 150 0.48 0.08 6.98
N THR A 151 0.05 -0.97 6.28
CA THR A 151 0.81 -1.55 5.16
C THR A 151 -0.11 -1.71 3.98
N GLY A 152 0.39 -1.46 2.79
CA GLY A 152 -0.42 -1.65 1.61
C GLY A 152 0.39 -1.52 0.35
N GLY A 153 -0.31 -1.58 -0.78
CA GLY A 153 0.32 -1.53 -2.09
C GLY A 153 -0.67 -1.84 -3.17
N ALA A 154 -0.19 -1.75 -4.41
CA ALA A 154 -0.92 -2.17 -5.59
C ALA A 154 0.01 -2.92 -6.52
N TYR A 155 -0.56 -3.83 -7.30
CA TYR A 155 0.15 -4.56 -8.33
C TYR A 155 -0.79 -4.90 -9.50
N PRO A 156 -0.26 -4.98 -10.72
CA PRO A 156 -1.00 -5.46 -11.89
C PRO A 156 -1.41 -6.92 -11.71
N ARG A 157 -2.61 -7.25 -12.16
CA ARG A 157 -3.18 -8.60 -12.11
C ARG A 157 -3.16 -9.28 -13.48
N GLU A 158 -3.54 -8.55 -14.52
CA GLU A 158 -3.68 -9.06 -15.88
C GLU A 158 -3.73 -7.92 -16.90
N VAL A 159 -3.36 -8.21 -18.15
CA VAL A 159 -3.60 -7.31 -19.28
C VAL A 159 -5.06 -7.41 -19.72
N VAL A 160 -5.72 -6.27 -19.87
CA VAL A 160 -7.13 -6.17 -20.28
C VAL A 160 -7.24 -5.83 -21.76
N ASP A 161 -6.52 -4.79 -22.21
CA ASP A 161 -6.58 -4.28 -23.57
C ASP A 161 -5.27 -3.57 -23.95
N GLY A 162 -5.02 -3.37 -25.25
CA GLY A 162 -3.86 -2.64 -25.75
C GLY A 162 -3.16 -3.31 -26.94
N ASP A 163 -2.05 -2.70 -27.39
CA ASP A 163 -1.23 -3.25 -28.48
C ASP A 163 -0.64 -4.62 -28.11
N GLU A 164 -0.81 -5.61 -29.00
CA GLU A 164 -0.47 -7.00 -28.68
C GLU A 164 1.03 -7.22 -28.43
N LYS A 165 1.91 -6.43 -29.05
CA LYS A 165 3.35 -6.57 -28.84
C LYS A 165 3.73 -6.14 -27.42
N THR A 166 3.24 -4.99 -26.98
CA THR A 166 3.47 -4.50 -25.60
C THR A 166 2.74 -5.35 -24.58
N ALA A 167 1.50 -5.74 -24.88
CA ALA A 167 0.70 -6.62 -24.04
C ALA A 167 1.37 -7.97 -23.80
N ALA A 168 2.00 -8.59 -24.82
CA ALA A 168 2.71 -9.85 -24.65
C ALA A 168 3.87 -9.75 -23.65
N VAL A 169 4.66 -8.66 -23.70
CA VAL A 169 5.76 -8.40 -22.75
C VAL A 169 5.22 -8.23 -21.32
N LEU A 170 4.13 -7.48 -21.17
CA LEU A 170 3.48 -7.26 -19.89
C LEU A 170 2.91 -8.56 -19.31
N ARG A 171 2.26 -9.40 -20.12
CA ARG A 171 1.73 -10.71 -19.69
C ARG A 171 2.84 -11.65 -19.19
N GLU A 172 4.03 -11.61 -19.80
CA GLU A 172 5.17 -12.40 -19.34
C GLU A 172 5.76 -11.88 -18.02
N ALA A 173 5.69 -10.57 -17.79
CA ALA A 173 6.22 -9.94 -16.59
C ALA A 173 5.26 -9.97 -15.38
N ILE A 174 3.94 -10.05 -15.62
CA ILE A 174 2.91 -10.04 -14.58
C ILE A 174 2.79 -11.42 -13.94
N ASP A 175 3.12 -11.48 -12.65
CA ASP A 175 2.96 -12.67 -11.81
C ASP A 175 2.09 -12.31 -10.59
N PRO A 176 0.75 -12.34 -10.72
CA PRO A 176 -0.15 -11.83 -9.70
C PRO A 176 -0.12 -12.64 -8.42
N GLU A 177 0.18 -13.95 -8.52
CA GLU A 177 0.29 -14.83 -7.36
C GLU A 177 1.53 -14.46 -6.55
N ARG A 178 2.70 -14.38 -7.18
CA ARG A 178 3.92 -13.92 -6.52
C ARG A 178 3.75 -12.50 -5.97
N PHE A 179 3.14 -11.60 -6.73
CA PHE A 179 2.98 -10.21 -6.29
C PHE A 179 2.12 -10.09 -5.04
N ARG A 180 1.07 -10.90 -4.98
CA ARG A 180 0.22 -11.01 -3.81
C ARG A 180 0.96 -11.61 -2.63
N GLU A 181 1.71 -12.70 -2.84
CA GLU A 181 2.44 -13.37 -1.77
C GLU A 181 3.45 -12.43 -1.11
N GLU A 182 4.26 -11.72 -1.91
CA GLU A 182 5.23 -10.73 -1.40
C GLU A 182 4.52 -9.62 -0.59
N LEU A 183 3.40 -9.07 -1.08
CA LEU A 183 2.65 -8.05 -0.34
C LEU A 183 2.08 -8.59 0.97
N PHE A 184 1.53 -9.80 0.97
CA PHE A 184 0.97 -10.41 2.17
C PHE A 184 2.05 -10.84 3.17
N GLU A 185 3.26 -11.14 2.72
CA GLU A 185 4.41 -11.33 3.60
C GLU A 185 4.76 -10.04 4.34
N VAL A 186 4.83 -8.91 3.64
CA VAL A 186 5.06 -7.60 4.28
C VAL A 186 3.94 -7.26 5.27
N ILE A 187 2.67 -7.47 4.89
CA ILE A 187 1.53 -7.23 5.80
C ILE A 187 1.65 -8.07 7.07
N ARG A 188 2.15 -9.30 6.98
CA ARG A 188 2.28 -10.19 8.13
C ARG A 188 3.47 -9.88 9.02
N ARG A 189 4.55 -9.30 8.49
CA ARG A 189 5.86 -9.17 9.16
C ARG A 189 6.32 -7.74 9.41
N VAL A 190 5.50 -6.74 9.05
CA VAL A 190 5.83 -5.35 9.31
C VAL A 190 5.86 -5.12 10.83
N GLU A 191 6.84 -4.35 11.29
CA GLU A 191 6.97 -3.92 12.68
C GLU A 191 7.02 -2.40 12.80
#